data_AF-A0A016S078-F1
#
_entry.id   AF-A0A016S078-F1
#
_cell.length_a   1.000
_cell.length_b   1.000
_cell.length_c   1.000
_cell.angle_alpha   90.00
_cell.angle_beta   90.00
_cell.angle_gamma   90.00
#
_symmetry.space_group_name_H-M   'P 1'
#
loop_
_entity.id
_entity.type
_entity.pdbx_description
1 polymer ?
#
loop_
_entity_poly.entity_id
_entity_poly.type
_entity_poly.pdbx_seq_one_letter_code
_entity_poly.pdbx_strand_id
1 'polypeptide(L)'
;MLLRSFLLFLLIFALALQFDVAAARKSNNDKNSKGGRGSKGGRNSNSKNDRGSKKDKPCRDASECHLYRKSDFCMNPSMSHLWKKCPKKCGYC
;
A
#
# COMPACT_ATOMS: atom_id res chain seq x y z
N MET A 1 4.99 -21.18 -48.18
CA MET A 1 3.96 -20.32 -47.52
C MET A 1 3.88 -20.57 -46.01
N LEU A 2 3.94 -21.83 -45.56
CA LEU A 2 3.89 -22.19 -44.12
C LEU A 2 5.05 -21.66 -43.27
N LEU A 3 6.28 -21.65 -43.79
CA LEU A 3 7.47 -21.20 -43.05
C LEU A 3 7.41 -19.71 -42.65
N ARG A 4 6.85 -18.86 -43.52
CA ARG A 4 6.67 -17.43 -43.24
C ARG A 4 5.60 -17.20 -42.17
N SER A 5 4.51 -17.97 -42.23
CA SER A 5 3.46 -17.93 -41.20
C SER A 5 4.01 -18.40 -39.85
N PHE A 6 4.78 -19.48 -39.84
CA PHE A 6 5.41 -20.01 -38.63
C PHE A 6 6.38 -19.01 -37.98
N LEU A 7 7.20 -18.32 -38.78
CA LEU A 7 8.09 -17.26 -38.29
C LEU A 7 7.33 -16.07 -37.68
N LEU A 8 6.20 -15.68 -38.26
CA LEU A 8 5.35 -14.62 -37.71
C LEU A 8 4.71 -15.04 -36.38
N PHE A 9 4.23 -16.27 -36.28
CA PHE A 9 3.70 -16.81 -35.02
C PHE A 9 4.76 -16.84 -33.91
N LEU A 10 5.99 -17.25 -34.22
CA LEU A 10 7.11 -17.23 -33.26
C LEU A 10 7.45 -15.80 -32.79
N LEU A 11 7.42 -14.83 -33.71
CA LEU A 11 7.69 -13.42 -33.40
C LEU A 11 6.62 -12.83 -32.46
N ILE A 12 5.35 -13.13 -32.72
CA ILE A 12 4.22 -12.70 -31.87
C ILE A 12 4.30 -13.33 -30.48
N PHE A 13 4.61 -14.63 -30.41
CA PHE A 13 4.77 -15.34 -29.12
C PHE A 13 5.94 -14.79 -28.29
N ALA A 14 7.07 -14.48 -28.95
CA ALA A 14 8.22 -13.86 -28.29
C ALA A 14 7.92 -12.45 -27.75
N LEU A 15 7.11 -11.65 -28.46
CA LEU A 15 6.65 -10.35 -27.98
C LEU A 15 5.69 -10.49 -26.80
N ALA A 16 4.79 -11.47 -26.82
CA ALA A 16 3.86 -11.74 -25.71
C ALA A 16 4.61 -12.11 -24.42
N LEU A 17 5.70 -12.87 -24.51
CA LEU A 17 6.55 -13.21 -23.36
C LEU A 17 7.22 -11.99 -22.70
N GLN A 18 7.42 -10.89 -23.42
CA GLN A 18 7.98 -9.65 -22.85
C GLN A 18 6.92 -8.86 -22.04
N PHE A 19 5.63 -9.02 -22.34
CA PHE A 19 4.55 -8.33 -21.62
C PHE A 19 4.23 -8.96 -20.24
N ASP A 20 4.58 -10.23 -20.02
CA ASP A 20 4.39 -10.91 -18.72
C ASP A 20 5.50 -10.59 -17.70
N VAL A 21 6.63 -10.02 -18.12
CA VAL A 21 7.77 -9.71 -17.22
C VAL A 21 7.71 -8.28 -16.70
N ALA A 22 6.62 -7.92 -16.04
CA ALA A 22 6.54 -6.71 -15.21
C ALA A 22 6.05 -6.97 -13.77
N ALA A 23 5.79 -8.22 -13.40
CA ALA A 23 5.28 -8.57 -12.07
C ALA A 23 6.27 -9.45 -11.26
N ALA A 24 7.56 -9.12 -11.25
CA ALA A 24 8.50 -9.73 -10.31
C ALA A 24 9.64 -8.77 -9.92
N ARG A 25 9.34 -7.74 -9.15
CA ARG A 25 10.34 -7.15 -8.24
C ARG A 25 9.90 -7.31 -6.79
N LYS A 26 10.16 -8.51 -6.27
CA LYS A 26 10.36 -8.76 -4.85
C LYS A 26 11.71 -8.16 -4.46
N SER A 27 11.72 -6.89 -4.05
CA SER A 27 12.87 -6.34 -3.32
C SER A 27 12.68 -6.65 -1.85
N ASN A 28 13.28 -7.76 -1.42
CA ASN A 28 13.63 -7.96 -0.02
C ASN A 28 14.65 -6.89 0.33
N ASN A 29 14.35 -6.01 1.29
CA ASN A 29 15.42 -5.33 1.99
C ASN A 29 15.17 -5.24 3.49
N ASP A 30 16.19 -5.77 4.15
CA ASP A 30 16.63 -5.64 5.52
C ASP A 30 15.78 -6.04 6.72
N LYS A 31 16.38 -6.99 7.43
CA LYS A 31 16.16 -7.36 8.82
C LYS A 31 16.27 -6.09 9.67
N ASN A 32 15.22 -5.76 10.41
CA ASN A 32 15.44 -5.18 11.73
C ASN A 32 14.68 -5.98 12.78
N SER A 33 15.47 -6.74 13.53
CA SER A 33 15.12 -7.37 14.79
C SER A 33 14.58 -6.36 15.79
N LYS A 34 13.46 -6.71 16.41
CA LYS A 34 13.07 -6.53 17.83
C LYS A 34 11.56 -6.77 17.85
N GLY A 35 11.03 -7.89 18.35
CA GLY A 35 11.21 -8.36 19.72
C GLY A 35 10.34 -7.53 20.66
N GLY A 36 9.24 -8.11 21.15
CA GLY A 36 8.37 -7.52 22.19
C GLY A 36 6.88 -7.78 21.95
N ARG A 37 6.34 -8.91 22.39
CA ARG A 37 5.52 -9.06 23.62
C ARG A 37 4.48 -7.94 23.78
N GLY A 38 3.21 -8.33 23.71
CA GLY A 38 2.08 -7.42 23.94
C GLY A 38 2.06 -6.80 25.33
N SER A 39 1.34 -5.70 25.47
CA SER A 39 0.57 -5.34 26.67
C SER A 39 -0.15 -4.01 26.49
N LYS A 40 -1.44 -4.07 26.82
CA LYS A 40 -2.25 -3.13 27.65
C LYS A 40 -2.27 -1.63 27.32
N GLY A 41 -3.48 -1.10 27.48
CA GLY A 41 -3.87 0.28 27.23
C GLY A 41 -2.99 1.35 27.87
N GLY A 42 -3.06 2.55 27.28
CA GLY A 42 -2.46 3.77 27.79
C GLY A 42 -3.40 4.93 27.54
N ARG A 43 -3.87 5.52 28.64
CA ARG A 43 -4.79 6.65 28.70
C ARG A 43 -4.09 7.96 28.28
N ASN A 44 -4.92 8.90 27.83
CA ASN A 44 -4.89 10.32 28.17
C ASN A 44 -3.55 11.08 28.08
N SER A 45 -3.50 12.04 27.17
CA SER A 45 -2.71 13.26 27.35
C SER A 45 -3.52 14.46 26.85
N ASN A 46 -4.17 15.16 27.78
CA ASN A 46 -4.53 16.57 27.61
C ASN A 46 -3.23 17.37 27.37
N SER A 47 -3.06 17.88 26.16
CA SER A 47 -2.04 18.90 25.88
C SER A 47 -2.77 20.14 25.36
N LYS A 48 -3.02 21.07 26.28
CA LYS A 48 -3.39 22.46 25.96
C LYS A 48 -2.14 23.13 25.41
N ASN A 49 -2.16 23.57 24.16
CA ASN A 49 -1.28 24.63 23.67
C ASN A 49 -2.06 25.47 22.65
N ASP A 50 -2.50 26.63 23.14
CA ASP A 50 -3.07 27.76 22.39
C ASP A 50 -1.91 28.61 21.85
N ARG A 51 -1.75 28.62 20.53
CA ARG A 51 -1.13 29.70 19.73
C ARG A 51 -1.41 29.37 18.26
N GLY A 52 -2.08 30.29 17.56
CA GLY A 52 -2.72 30.09 16.26
C GLY A 52 -1.99 29.14 15.32
N SER A 53 -2.55 27.96 15.13
CA SER A 53 -2.17 26.99 14.11
C SER A 53 -3.46 26.55 13.46
N LYS A 54 -3.53 26.50 12.12
CA LYS A 54 -4.55 25.69 11.43
C LYS A 54 -4.58 24.38 12.18
N LYS A 55 -5.70 24.08 12.87
CA LYS A 55 -5.84 22.84 13.61
C LYS A 55 -5.68 21.73 12.57
N ASP A 56 -4.49 21.17 12.47
CA ASP A 56 -4.25 19.95 11.73
C ASP A 56 -5.25 18.96 12.31
N LYS A 57 -6.32 18.71 11.57
CA LYS A 57 -7.39 17.83 12.02
C LYS A 57 -6.68 16.55 12.47
N PRO A 58 -6.90 16.10 13.72
CA PRO A 58 -6.14 14.99 14.26
C PRO A 58 -6.28 13.84 13.29
N CYS A 59 -5.17 13.46 12.68
CA CYS A 59 -5.21 12.45 11.65
C CYS A 59 -5.48 11.11 12.32
N ARG A 60 -6.72 10.65 12.16
CA ARG A 60 -7.24 9.46 12.82
C ARG A 60 -7.81 8.54 11.77
N ASP A 61 -7.46 7.27 11.94
CA ASP A 61 -8.09 6.18 11.23
C ASP A 61 -9.48 5.92 11.84
N ALA A 62 -10.44 5.58 10.98
CA ALA A 62 -11.70 5.00 11.41
C ALA A 62 -11.47 3.65 12.13
N SER A 63 -12.40 3.27 13.01
CA SER A 63 -12.30 2.04 13.80
C SER A 63 -12.13 0.79 12.93
N GLU A 64 -12.71 0.77 11.74
CA GLU A 64 -12.70 -0.36 10.78
C GLU A 64 -11.40 -0.53 9.99
N CYS A 65 -10.46 0.41 10.08
CA CYS A 65 -9.22 0.38 9.29
C CYS A 65 -8.32 -0.84 9.60
N HIS A 66 -8.45 -1.44 10.78
CA HIS A 66 -7.67 -2.63 11.15
C HIS A 66 -8.04 -3.87 10.32
N LEU A 67 -9.28 -3.95 9.80
CA LEU A 67 -9.80 -5.10 9.05
C LEU A 67 -9.16 -5.26 7.67
N TYR A 68 -8.69 -4.16 7.08
CA TYR A 68 -8.16 -4.13 5.72
C TYR A 68 -6.63 -4.09 5.73
N ARG A 69 -5.95 -4.87 4.86
CA ARG A 69 -4.49 -4.74 4.75
C ARG A 69 -4.14 -3.48 3.96
N LYS A 70 -3.06 -2.82 4.38
CA LYS A 70 -2.56 -1.58 3.75
C LYS A 70 -2.36 -1.75 2.23
N SER A 71 -1.84 -2.91 1.82
CA SER A 71 -1.61 -3.28 0.41
C SER A 71 -2.87 -3.25 -0.46
N ASP A 72 -4.02 -3.55 0.13
CA ASP A 72 -5.23 -3.88 -0.64
C ASP A 72 -6.00 -2.61 -1.02
N PHE A 73 -5.87 -1.54 -0.23
CA PHE A 73 -6.64 -0.31 -0.43
C PHE A 73 -5.81 0.97 -0.59
N CYS A 74 -4.59 1.06 -0.06
CA CYS A 74 -3.80 2.29 -0.16
C CYS A 74 -3.24 2.54 -1.57
N MET A 75 -3.05 1.48 -2.36
CA MET A 75 -2.56 1.56 -3.74
C MET A 75 -3.67 1.38 -4.77
N ASN A 76 -4.91 1.15 -4.33
CA ASN A 76 -6.04 0.86 -5.20
C ASN A 76 -6.96 2.08 -5.33
N PRO A 77 -7.03 2.76 -6.49
CA PRO A 77 -7.86 3.95 -6.68
C PRO A 77 -9.37 3.66 -6.57
N SER A 78 -9.81 2.42 -6.80
CA SER A 78 -11.21 2.02 -6.61
C SER A 78 -11.61 1.99 -5.13
N MET A 79 -10.67 1.83 -4.21
CA MET A 79 -10.91 1.83 -2.75
C MET A 79 -10.76 3.22 -2.13
N SER A 80 -11.11 4.24 -2.90
CA SER A 80 -10.89 5.63 -2.53
C SER A 80 -11.75 6.14 -1.36
N HIS A 81 -12.67 5.33 -0.88
CA HIS A 81 -13.41 5.60 0.34
C HIS A 81 -12.61 5.19 1.59
N LEU A 82 -11.86 4.09 1.51
CA LEU A 82 -11.09 3.57 2.64
C LEU A 82 -9.84 4.41 2.94
N TRP A 83 -9.05 4.78 1.92
CA TRP A 83 -7.83 5.57 2.15
C TRP A 83 -8.09 6.97 2.75
N LYS A 84 -9.30 7.52 2.60
CA LYS A 84 -9.76 8.80 3.17
C LYS A 84 -10.18 8.63 4.63
N LYS A 85 -10.73 7.46 4.97
CA LYS A 85 -11.09 7.05 6.33
C LYS A 85 -9.89 6.54 7.13
N CYS A 86 -8.88 6.00 6.45
CA CYS A 86 -7.71 5.37 7.02
C CYS A 86 -6.39 6.02 6.57
N PRO A 87 -6.25 7.36 6.67
CA PRO A 87 -5.09 8.07 6.15
C PRO A 87 -3.79 7.69 6.86
N LYS A 88 -3.85 7.39 8.16
CA LYS A 88 -2.68 7.04 8.98
C LYS A 88 -2.17 5.63 8.67
N LYS A 89 -3.08 4.69 8.41
CA LYS A 89 -2.69 3.35 7.95
C LYS A 89 -1.99 3.40 6.59
N CYS A 90 -2.42 4.30 5.69
CA CYS A 90 -1.76 4.50 4.41
C CYS A 90 -0.48 5.34 4.49
N GLY A 91 -0.30 6.16 5.52
CA GLY A 91 0.86 7.05 5.66
C GLY A 91 0.67 8.39 4.95
N TYR A 92 -0.58 8.79 4.68
CA TYR A 92 -0.92 10.15 4.22
C TYR A 92 -0.85 11.18 5.35
N CYS A 93 -0.75 10.67 6.57
CA CYS A 93 -0.33 11.26 7.82
C CYS A 93 0.27 10.12 8.68
#